data_AF-A0A2U8TKU5-F1
#
_entry.id   AF-A0A2U8TKU5-F1
#
_cell.length_a   1.000
_cell.length_b   1.000
_cell.length_c   1.000
_cell.angle_alpha   90.00
_cell.angle_beta   90.00
_cell.angle_gamma   90.00
#
_symmetry.space_group_name_H-M   'P 1'
#
loop_
_entity.id
_entity.type
_entity.pdbx_description
1 polymer ?
#
loop_
_entity_poly.entity_id
_entity_poly.type
_entity_poly.pdbx_seq_one_letter_code
_entity_poly.pdbx_strand_id
1 'polypeptide(L)'
;MTLTNDRYLPLQTNLTDSPPLIIDTEANPQDILEAALQRIRASSDLLKTLHCVCFKHGDVEDIPHITHALFLLAQDGCDLLQVAQQRMMGWKAPA
;
A
#
# COMPACT_ATOMS: atom_id res chain seq x y z
N MET A 1 -27.76 -3.88 -13.24
CA MET A 1 -27.82 -3.78 -11.76
C MET A 1 -26.50 -4.30 -11.24
N THR A 2 -25.48 -3.44 -11.23
CA THR A 2 -24.15 -3.81 -10.72
C THR A 2 -24.15 -3.38 -9.27
N LEU A 3 -24.22 -4.33 -8.34
CA LEU A 3 -23.94 -4.07 -6.93
C LEU A 3 -22.46 -3.69 -6.87
N THR A 4 -22.15 -2.40 -6.94
CA THR A 4 -20.83 -1.89 -6.57
C THR A 4 -20.70 -2.18 -5.08
N ASN A 5 -20.06 -3.31 -4.76
CA ASN A 5 -19.82 -3.66 -3.38
C ASN A 5 -18.68 -2.76 -2.89
N ASP A 6 -19.02 -1.59 -2.33
CA ASP A 6 -18.08 -0.60 -1.77
C ASP A 6 -17.17 -1.21 -0.68
N ARG A 7 -17.47 -2.44 -0.25
CA ARG A 7 -16.62 -3.26 0.60
C ARG A 7 -15.25 -3.59 -0.01
N TYR A 8 -15.19 -3.93 -1.30
CA TYR A 8 -13.94 -4.41 -1.90
C TYR A 8 -13.39 -3.37 -2.88
N LEU A 9 -12.43 -2.59 -2.39
CA LEU A 9 -11.81 -1.51 -3.17
C LEU A 9 -10.50 -2.00 -3.79
N PRO A 10 -10.34 -1.99 -5.12
CA PRO A 10 -9.08 -2.38 -5.75
C PRO A 10 -7.96 -1.39 -5.42
N LEU A 11 -6.74 -1.90 -5.22
CA LEU A 11 -5.53 -1.06 -5.15
C LEU A 11 -5.30 -0.35 -6.49
N GLN A 12 -4.78 0.87 -6.45
CA GLN A 12 -4.49 1.66 -7.65
C GLN A 12 -3.34 1.09 -8.48
N THR A 13 -2.50 0.26 -7.87
CA THR A 13 -1.34 -0.39 -8.49
C THR A 13 -1.67 -1.59 -9.36
N ASN A 14 -2.92 -2.06 -9.37
CA ASN A 14 -3.35 -3.13 -10.26
C ASN A 14 -3.16 -2.72 -11.74
N LEU A 15 -2.63 -3.62 -12.56
CA LEU A 15 -2.29 -3.35 -13.97
C LEU A 15 -3.33 -3.85 -14.98
N THR A 16 -4.31 -4.63 -14.53
CA THR A 16 -5.25 -5.36 -15.38
C THR A 16 -6.69 -4.99 -15.07
N ASP A 17 -7.57 -5.17 -16.05
CA ASP A 17 -9.02 -4.90 -15.92
C ASP A 17 -9.72 -5.77 -14.87
N SER A 18 -9.12 -6.91 -14.51
CA SER A 18 -9.49 -7.70 -13.35
C SER A 18 -8.48 -7.42 -12.24
N PRO A 19 -8.81 -6.62 -11.21
CA PRO A 19 -7.86 -6.26 -10.14
C PRO A 19 -7.76 -7.40 -9.10
N PRO A 20 -6.62 -8.11 -9.01
CA PRO A 20 -6.45 -9.20 -8.04
C PRO A 20 -6.22 -8.71 -6.61
N LEU A 21 -5.67 -7.52 -6.42
CA LEU A 21 -5.36 -6.97 -5.10
C LEU A 21 -6.40 -5.95 -4.67
N ILE A 22 -7.09 -6.26 -3.58
CA ILE A 22 -8.21 -5.48 -3.06
C ILE A 22 -8.03 -5.19 -1.57
N ILE A 23 -8.62 -4.08 -1.13
CA ILE A 23 -8.80 -3.71 0.26
C ILE A 23 -10.21 -4.13 0.66
N ASP A 24 -10.34 -4.96 1.71
CA ASP A 24 -11.62 -5.15 2.40
C ASP A 24 -11.86 -3.96 3.32
N THR A 25 -12.63 -2.97 2.85
CA THR A 25 -12.90 -1.72 3.55
C THR A 25 -13.71 -1.93 4.83
N GLU A 26 -14.34 -3.10 5.00
CA GLU A 26 -15.08 -3.46 6.22
C GLU A 26 -14.21 -4.16 7.27
N ALA A 27 -12.95 -4.49 6.96
CA ALA A 27 -12.01 -5.04 7.94
C ALA A 27 -11.81 -4.09 9.14
N ASN A 28 -11.25 -4.64 10.23
CA ASN A 28 -10.94 -3.87 11.42
C ASN A 28 -10.03 -2.68 11.04
N PRO A 29 -10.41 -1.43 11.34
CA PRO A 29 -9.64 -0.26 10.92
C PRO A 29 -8.19 -0.27 11.44
N GLN A 30 -7.95 -0.87 12.61
CA GLN A 30 -6.59 -1.03 13.14
C GLN A 30 -5.76 -1.98 12.27
N ASP A 31 -6.33 -3.08 11.80
CA ASP A 31 -5.61 -4.05 10.95
C ASP A 31 -5.29 -3.44 9.58
N ILE A 32 -6.20 -2.64 9.02
CA ILE A 32 -5.96 -1.88 7.78
C ILE A 32 -4.82 -0.88 8.01
N LEU A 33 -4.82 -0.15 9.13
CA LEU A 33 -3.76 0.80 9.49
C LEU A 33 -2.39 0.10 9.64
N GLU A 34 -2.32 -1.01 10.37
CA GLU A 34 -1.07 -1.76 10.54
C GLU A 34 -0.53 -2.29 9.19
N ALA A 35 -1.42 -2.78 8.32
CA ALA A 35 -1.05 -3.20 6.97
C ALA A 35 -0.51 -2.04 6.12
N ALA A 36 -1.08 -0.84 6.28
CA ALA A 36 -0.62 0.38 5.62
C ALA A 36 0.78 0.79 6.12
N LEU A 37 0.95 0.82 7.45
CA LEU A 37 2.23 1.15 8.10
C LEU A 37 3.33 0.18 7.71
N GLN A 38 3.02 -1.11 7.62
CA GLN A 38 3.97 -2.14 7.21
C GLN A 38 4.54 -1.89 5.81
N ARG A 39 3.68 -1.53 4.84
CA ARG A 39 4.11 -1.19 3.46
C ARG A 39 4.92 0.10 3.39
N ILE A 40 4.48 1.15 4.09
CA ILE A 40 5.21 2.43 4.12
C ILE A 40 6.59 2.27 4.76
N ARG A 41 6.70 1.50 5.85
CA ARG A 41 7.98 1.18 6.50
C ARG A 41 8.87 0.37 5.55
N ALA A 42 8.33 -0.67 4.91
CA ALA A 42 9.09 -1.46 3.94
C ALA A 42 9.61 -0.61 2.77
N SER A 43 8.78 0.30 2.23
CA SER A 43 9.21 1.26 1.20
C SER A 43 10.32 2.18 1.73
N SER A 44 10.18 2.72 2.94
CA SER A 44 11.22 3.56 3.54
C SER A 44 12.55 2.83 3.74
N ASP A 45 12.52 1.60 4.24
CA ASP A 45 13.73 0.81 4.48
C ASP A 45 14.40 0.37 3.17
N LEU A 46 13.60 0.05 2.15
CA LEU A 46 14.10 -0.23 0.81
C LEU A 46 14.72 1.04 0.17
N LEU A 47 14.16 2.22 0.42
CA LEU A 47 14.70 3.49 -0.10
C LEU A 47 16.04 3.81 0.54
N LYS A 48 16.18 3.60 1.86
CA LYS A 48 17.47 3.73 2.56
C LYS A 48 18.51 2.76 1.99
N THR A 49 18.08 1.55 1.65
CA THR A 49 18.95 0.54 1.03
C THR A 49 19.39 0.99 -0.36
N LEU A 50 18.46 1.41 -1.22
CA LEU A 50 18.75 1.94 -2.55
C LEU A 50 19.72 3.12 -2.49
N HIS A 51 19.46 4.07 -1.59
CA HIS A 51 20.34 5.21 -1.36
C HIS A 51 21.77 4.73 -1.05
N CYS A 52 21.96 3.83 -0.09
CA CYS A 52 23.27 3.29 0.24
C CYS A 52 23.96 2.55 -0.94
N VAL A 53 23.19 1.79 -1.72
CA VAL A 53 23.71 0.96 -2.83
C VAL A 53 24.14 1.83 -4.02
N CYS A 54 23.35 2.82 -4.41
CA CYS A 54 23.68 3.78 -5.48
C CYS A 54 25.00 4.51 -5.23
N PHE A 55 25.37 4.78 -3.97
CA PHE A 55 26.62 5.45 -3.64
C PHE A 55 27.85 4.54 -3.63
N LYS A 56 27.68 3.23 -3.55
CA LYS A 56 28.79 2.30 -3.33
C LYS A 56 29.09 1.42 -4.53
N HIS A 57 28.11 0.66 -5.04
CA HIS A 57 28.34 -0.38 -6.05
C HIS A 57 27.06 -0.81 -6.79
N GLY A 58 26.03 0.03 -6.85
CA GLY A 58 24.74 -0.36 -7.44
C GLY A 58 24.86 -0.63 -8.94
N ASP A 59 24.42 -1.81 -9.37
CA ASP A 59 24.26 -2.08 -10.80
C ASP A 59 23.12 -1.18 -11.32
N VAL A 60 23.38 -0.41 -12.38
CA VAL A 60 22.43 0.61 -12.85
C VAL A 60 21.12 -0.04 -13.31
N GLU A 61 21.17 -1.32 -13.69
CA GLU A 61 20.04 -2.14 -14.10
C GLU A 61 19.08 -2.48 -12.94
N ASP A 62 19.54 -2.49 -11.69
CA ASP A 62 18.70 -2.79 -10.52
C ASP A 62 17.85 -1.58 -10.09
N ILE A 63 18.27 -0.36 -10.45
CA ILE A 63 17.63 0.88 -9.99
C ILE A 63 16.16 0.96 -10.42
N PRO A 64 15.76 0.68 -11.68
CA PRO A 64 14.36 0.70 -12.08
C PRO A 64 13.52 -0.34 -11.34
N HIS A 65 14.05 -1.54 -11.10
CA HIS A 65 13.34 -2.61 -10.39
C HIS A 65 13.08 -2.25 -8.93
N ILE A 66 14.09 -1.74 -8.23
CA ILE A 66 13.95 -1.29 -6.84
C ILE A 66 13.03 -0.07 -6.77
N THR A 67 13.17 0.88 -7.70
CA THR A 67 12.31 2.06 -7.79
C THR A 67 10.84 1.67 -8.02
N HIS A 68 10.58 0.66 -8.85
CA HIS A 68 9.23 0.17 -9.08
C HIS A 68 8.64 -0.50 -7.82
N ALA A 69 9.42 -1.34 -7.13
CA ALA A 69 8.99 -1.92 -5.87
C ALA A 69 8.69 -0.87 -4.79
N LEU A 70 9.52 0.18 -4.72
CA LEU A 70 9.29 1.34 -3.84
C LEU A 70 7.96 2.03 -4.14
N PHE A 71 7.69 2.30 -5.42
CA PHE A 71 6.45 2.91 -5.87
C PHE A 71 5.23 2.06 -5.49
N LEU A 72 5.26 0.75 -5.76
CA LEU A 72 4.15 -0.16 -5.41
C LEU A 72 3.87 -0.15 -3.91
N LEU A 73 4.90 -0.32 -3.07
CA LEU A 73 4.75 -0.34 -1.62
C LEU A 73 4.24 1.00 -1.07
N ALA A 74 4.74 2.12 -1.61
CA ALA A 74 4.31 3.44 -1.19
C ALA A 74 2.83 3.70 -1.58
N GLN A 75 2.46 3.40 -2.81
CA GLN A 75 1.10 3.61 -3.31
C GLN A 75 0.10 2.70 -2.58
N ASP A 76 0.39 1.41 -2.44
CA ASP A 76 -0.46 0.47 -1.69
C ASP A 76 -0.62 0.91 -0.23
N GLY A 77 0.45 1.40 0.39
CA GLY A 77 0.41 1.96 1.74
C GLY A 77 -0.48 3.20 1.84
N CYS A 78 -0.42 4.09 0.86
CA CYS A 78 -1.30 5.28 0.79
C CYS A 78 -2.77 4.90 0.61
N ASP A 79 -3.08 3.95 -0.28
CA ASP A 79 -4.44 3.47 -0.52
C ASP A 79 -5.05 2.89 0.78
N LEU A 80 -4.29 2.06 1.51
CA LEU A 80 -4.71 1.51 2.79
C LEU A 80 -4.86 2.59 3.88
N LEU A 81 -3.94 3.56 3.95
CA LEU A 81 -4.03 4.67 4.90
C LEU A 81 -5.31 5.49 4.69
N GLN A 82 -5.65 5.77 3.43
CA GLN A 82 -6.87 6.52 3.10
C GLN A 82 -8.12 5.79 3.60
N VAL A 83 -8.23 4.48 3.35
CA VAL A 83 -9.35 3.66 3.84
C VAL A 83 -9.37 3.59 5.37
N ALA A 84 -8.22 3.35 6.01
CA ALA A 84 -8.10 3.31 7.46
C ALA A 84 -8.57 4.62 8.10
N GLN A 85 -8.12 5.77 7.58
CA GLN A 85 -8.52 7.09 8.06
C GLN A 85 -10.04 7.31 7.93
N GLN A 86 -10.62 7.00 6.77
CA GLN A 86 -12.06 7.12 6.56
C GLN A 86 -12.85 6.26 7.56
N ARG A 87 -12.41 5.03 7.79
CA ARG A 87 -13.05 4.10 8.72
C ARG A 87 -12.90 4.57 10.16
N MET A 88 -11.72 5.02 10.57
CA MET A 88 -11.45 5.53 11.92
C MET A 88 -12.24 6.81 12.24
N MET A 89 -12.45 7.70 11.27
CA MET A 89 -13.31 8.89 11.49
C MET A 89 -14.78 8.54 11.71
N GLY A 90 -15.25 7.40 11.17
CA GLY A 90 -16.58 6.86 11.42
C GLY A 90 -16.65 5.83 12.56
N TRP A 91 -15.53 5.49 13.17
CA TRP A 91 -15.42 4.36 14.08
C TRP A 91 -15.81 4.73 15.52
N LYS A 92 -16.67 3.91 16.12
CA LYS A 92 -16.93 3.91 17.56
C LYS A 92 -16.21 2.71 18.16
N ALA A 93 -15.44 2.93 19.23
CA ALA A 93 -14.76 1.85 19.94
C ALA A 93 -15.78 0.80 20.46
N PRO A 94 -15.45 -0.50 20.43
CA PRO A 94 -16.28 -1.52 21.07
C PRO A 94 -16.36 -1.25 22.59
N ALA A 95 -17.55 -1.47 23.14
CA ALA A 95 -17.87 -1.26 24.57
C ALA A 95 -17.14 -2.24 25.50
#